data_AF-A0A9E1WU62-F1
#
_entry.id   AF-A0A9E1WU62-F1
#
_cell.length_a   1.000
_cell.length_b   1.000
_cell.length_c   1.000
_cell.angle_alpha   90.00
_cell.angle_beta   90.00
_cell.angle_gamma   90.00
#
_symmetry.space_group_name_H-M   'P 1'
#
loop_
_entity.id
_entity.type
_entity.pdbx_description
1 polymer ?
#
loop_
_entity_poly.entity_id
_entity_poly.type
_entity_poly.pdbx_seq_one_letter_code
_entity_poly.pdbx_strand_id
1 'polypeptide(L)'
;ACIALGECTVEEAKERMLVSETSIGYTGLWNAVELQKKIQPEILEKHTKVFPSQVQPEELVDQMIDLENALDAFEIIQIAHWKANKDKRTIAGAEIAGMMADTFRVMDTDSTTSKYPPLFQKELIDAISATSALEEAILKSSKPEKLDSLLAKIEHSCISCHEAFRE
;
A
#
# COMPACT_ATOMS: atom_id res chain seq x y z
N ALA A 1 4.60 -12.72 -16.50
CA ALA A 1 4.01 -13.82 -17.30
C ALA A 1 4.33 -13.69 -18.80
N CYS A 2 4.07 -12.54 -19.43
CA CYS A 2 4.28 -12.34 -20.87
C CYS A 2 5.70 -12.69 -21.37
N ILE A 3 6.76 -12.26 -20.66
CA ILE A 3 8.15 -12.65 -20.98
C ILE A 3 8.35 -14.17 -20.93
N ALA A 4 7.76 -14.83 -19.93
CA ALA A 4 7.86 -16.28 -19.74
C ALA A 4 7.21 -17.05 -20.89
N LEU A 5 6.12 -16.51 -21.45
CA LEU A 5 5.42 -17.07 -22.61
C LEU A 5 6.07 -16.65 -23.95
N GLY A 6 7.00 -15.70 -23.93
CA GLY A 6 7.61 -15.12 -25.12
C GLY A 6 6.70 -14.15 -25.87
N GLU A 7 5.72 -13.57 -25.17
CA GLU A 7 4.77 -12.58 -25.72
C GLU A 7 5.35 -11.15 -25.74
N CYS A 8 6.37 -10.88 -24.93
CA CYS A 8 7.12 -9.62 -24.97
C CYS A 8 8.58 -9.83 -24.53
N THR A 9 9.45 -8.88 -24.85
CA THR A 9 10.82 -8.83 -24.32
C THR A 9 10.86 -8.21 -22.92
N VAL A 10 12.02 -8.26 -22.28
CA VAL A 10 12.27 -7.60 -20.99
C VAL A 10 12.11 -6.08 -21.13
N GLU A 11 12.62 -5.51 -22.22
CA GLU A 11 12.56 -4.08 -22.51
C GLU A 11 11.12 -3.61 -22.71
N GLU A 12 10.33 -4.34 -23.49
CA GLU A 12 8.91 -4.04 -23.71
C GLU A 12 8.11 -4.12 -22.39
N ALA A 13 8.41 -5.10 -21.53
CA ALA A 13 7.80 -5.21 -20.22
C ALA A 13 8.16 -4.03 -19.31
N LYS A 14 9.43 -3.61 -19.29
CA LYS A 14 9.88 -2.45 -18.52
C LYS A 14 9.24 -1.15 -19.01
N GLU A 15 9.15 -0.96 -20.32
CA GLU A 15 8.44 0.19 -20.89
C GLU A 15 6.97 0.20 -20.45
N ARG A 16 6.32 -0.98 -20.46
CA ARG A 16 4.95 -1.10 -19.98
C ARG A 16 4.81 -0.76 -18.50
N MET A 17 5.76 -1.18 -17.66
CA MET A 17 5.76 -0.83 -16.23
C MET A 17 5.86 0.68 -16.01
N LEU A 18 6.66 1.39 -16.82
CA LEU A 18 6.71 2.86 -16.77
C LEU A 18 5.37 3.49 -17.16
N VAL A 19 4.72 2.99 -18.21
CA VAL A 19 3.38 3.45 -18.63
C VAL A 19 2.32 3.20 -17.56
N SER A 20 2.46 2.12 -16.79
CA SER A 20 1.59 1.80 -15.65
C SER A 20 2.00 2.51 -14.35
N GLU A 21 2.89 3.50 -14.43
CA GLU A 21 3.33 4.30 -13.28
C GLU A 21 3.90 3.44 -12.13
N THR A 22 4.47 2.28 -12.47
CA THR A 22 5.09 1.40 -11.48
C THR A 22 6.26 2.12 -10.83
N SER A 23 6.23 2.24 -9.49
CA SER A 23 7.28 2.92 -8.74
C SER A 23 8.65 2.31 -9.03
N ILE A 24 9.64 3.16 -9.33
CA ILE A 24 11.04 2.77 -9.49
C ILE A 24 11.65 2.22 -8.19
N GLY A 25 11.07 2.58 -7.04
CA GLY A 25 11.46 2.06 -5.72
C GLY A 25 11.07 0.60 -5.52
N TYR A 26 10.17 0.04 -6.33
CA TYR A 26 9.78 -1.37 -6.25
C TYR A 26 10.82 -2.30 -6.89
N THR A 27 12.05 -2.22 -6.41
CA THR A 27 13.23 -2.87 -7.00
C THR A 27 13.07 -4.38 -7.18
N GLY A 28 12.38 -5.07 -6.27
CA GLY A 28 12.06 -6.50 -6.38
C GLY A 28 11.31 -6.85 -7.67
N LEU A 29 10.28 -6.07 -8.01
CA LEU A 29 9.51 -6.28 -9.25
C LEU A 29 10.35 -6.00 -10.50
N TRP A 30 11.11 -4.91 -10.51
CA TRP A 30 11.99 -4.57 -11.63
C TRP A 30 13.08 -5.64 -11.84
N ASN A 31 13.65 -6.15 -10.76
CA ASN A 31 14.62 -7.25 -10.79
C ASN A 31 13.99 -8.55 -11.29
N ALA A 32 12.76 -8.86 -10.86
CA ALA A 32 12.04 -10.04 -11.33
C ALA A 32 11.82 -10.00 -12.85
N VAL A 33 11.48 -8.83 -13.39
CA VAL A 33 11.33 -8.62 -14.84
C VAL A 33 12.66 -8.78 -15.57
N GLU A 34 13.75 -8.22 -15.05
CA GLU A 34 15.09 -8.34 -15.62
C GLU A 34 15.57 -9.80 -15.70
N LEU A 35 15.30 -10.57 -14.64
CA LEU A 35 15.76 -11.95 -14.53
C LEU A 35 14.85 -12.95 -15.25
N GLN A 36 13.66 -12.52 -15.69
CA GLN A 36 12.68 -13.41 -16.29
C GLN A 36 13.16 -13.92 -17.65
N LYS A 37 13.00 -15.22 -17.87
CA LYS A 37 13.32 -15.88 -19.14
C LYS A 37 12.10 -16.58 -19.70
N LYS A 38 12.11 -16.77 -21.02
CA LYS A 38 11.13 -17.63 -21.70
C LYS A 38 11.20 -19.05 -21.14
N ILE A 39 10.06 -19.57 -20.74
CA ILE A 39 9.90 -20.95 -20.27
C ILE A 39 9.66 -21.83 -21.50
N GLN A 40 10.31 -22.99 -21.54
CA GLN A 40 10.08 -23.96 -22.61
C GLN A 40 8.68 -24.58 -22.48
N PRO A 41 7.90 -24.71 -23.56
CA PRO A 41 6.53 -25.23 -23.50
C PRO A 41 6.40 -26.58 -22.78
N GLU A 42 7.40 -27.45 -22.93
CA GLU A 42 7.43 -28.79 -22.34
C GLU A 42 7.51 -28.76 -20.80
N ILE A 43 7.98 -27.64 -20.21
CA ILE A 43 7.97 -27.42 -18.77
C ILE A 43 6.57 -27.04 -18.29
N LEU A 44 5.85 -26.22 -19.08
CA LEU A 44 4.48 -25.81 -18.76
C LEU A 44 3.52 -27.00 -18.84
N GLU A 45 3.67 -27.84 -19.87
CA GLU A 45 2.84 -29.05 -20.06
C GLU A 45 3.00 -30.08 -18.93
N LYS A 46 4.16 -30.13 -18.29
CA LYS A 46 4.44 -31.04 -17.16
C LYS A 46 3.96 -30.49 -15.82
N HIS A 47 3.46 -29.25 -15.77
CA HIS A 47 3.07 -28.62 -14.53
C HIS A 47 1.72 -29.18 -14.04
N THR A 48 1.75 -30.01 -13.00
CA THR A 48 0.56 -30.62 -12.39
C THR A 48 0.00 -29.82 -11.22
N LYS A 49 0.68 -28.75 -10.79
CA LYS A 49 0.25 -27.97 -9.64
C LYS A 49 -1.00 -27.18 -10.00
N VAL A 50 -2.07 -27.47 -9.27
CA VAL A 50 -3.35 -26.77 -9.35
C VAL A 50 -3.26 -25.58 -8.40
N PHE A 51 -3.40 -24.39 -8.95
CA PHE A 51 -3.54 -23.18 -8.14
C PHE A 51 -5.01 -22.99 -7.78
N PRO A 52 -5.31 -22.53 -6.55
CA PRO A 52 -6.67 -22.18 -6.20
C PRO A 52 -7.15 -21.01 -7.06
N SER A 53 -8.44 -20.99 -7.40
CA SER A 53 -9.04 -19.89 -8.15
C SER A 53 -9.14 -18.60 -7.35
N GLN A 54 -9.14 -18.71 -6.02
CA GLN A 54 -9.20 -17.60 -5.06
C GLN A 54 -8.40 -17.96 -3.81
N VAL A 55 -7.73 -16.97 -3.23
CA VAL A 55 -7.09 -17.05 -1.91
C VAL A 55 -7.57 -15.83 -1.14
N GLN A 56 -8.00 -16.01 0.10
CA GLN A 56 -8.29 -14.88 0.98
C GLN A 56 -6.97 -14.37 1.53
N PRO A 57 -6.69 -13.06 1.46
CA PRO A 57 -5.55 -12.50 2.17
C PRO A 57 -5.74 -12.74 3.67
N GLU A 58 -4.66 -13.07 4.36
CA GLU A 58 -4.68 -13.31 5.79
C GLU A 58 -3.82 -12.25 6.49
N GLU A 59 -4.29 -11.83 7.67
CA GLU A 59 -3.50 -11.07 8.65
C GLU A 59 -2.99 -9.73 8.09
N LEU A 60 -1.67 -9.54 8.05
CA LEU A 60 -1.00 -8.32 7.62
C LEU A 60 -1.42 -7.89 6.21
N VAL A 61 -1.64 -8.83 5.28
CA VAL A 61 -1.98 -8.49 3.89
C VAL A 61 -3.37 -7.87 3.80
N ASP A 62 -4.32 -8.38 4.58
CA ASP A 62 -5.68 -7.84 4.64
C ASP A 62 -5.68 -6.41 5.21
N GLN A 63 -4.92 -6.20 6.29
CA GLN A 63 -4.71 -4.88 6.89
C GLN A 63 -4.06 -3.88 5.92
N MET A 64 -3.11 -4.33 5.09
CA MET A 64 -2.50 -3.47 4.05
C MET A 64 -3.51 -3.06 2.98
N ILE A 65 -4.44 -3.94 2.60
CA ILE A 65 -5.50 -3.62 1.64
C ILE A 65 -6.43 -2.56 2.21
N ASP A 66 -6.81 -2.67 3.49
CA ASP A 66 -7.64 -1.67 4.15
C ASP A 66 -6.97 -0.29 4.21
N LEU A 67 -5.65 -0.25 4.48
CA LEU A 67 -4.89 1.00 4.49
C LEU A 67 -4.76 1.63 3.09
N GLU A 68 -4.57 0.83 2.03
CA GLU A 68 -4.54 1.32 0.66
C GLU A 68 -5.89 1.95 0.28
N ASN A 69 -7.00 1.25 0.54
CA ASN A 69 -8.35 1.76 0.28
C ASN A 69 -8.61 3.08 1.04
N ALA A 70 -8.05 3.23 2.24
CA ALA A 70 -8.16 4.45 3.02
C ALA A 70 -7.35 5.61 2.39
N LEU A 71 -6.16 5.35 1.87
CA LEU A 71 -5.35 6.34 1.14
C LEU A 71 -6.06 6.79 -0.15
N ASP A 72 -6.63 5.87 -0.92
CA ASP A 72 -7.44 6.17 -2.10
C ASP A 72 -8.63 7.09 -1.75
N ALA A 73 -9.30 6.80 -0.64
CA ALA A 73 -10.39 7.64 -0.15
C ALA A 73 -9.88 9.05 0.24
N PHE A 74 -8.68 9.17 0.80
CA PHE A 74 -8.07 10.46 1.11
C PHE A 74 -7.66 11.23 -0.14
N GLU A 75 -7.24 10.60 -1.22
CA GLU A 75 -6.97 11.28 -2.49
C GLU A 75 -8.25 11.99 -2.99
N ILE A 76 -9.40 11.32 -2.94
CA ILE A 76 -10.70 11.90 -3.30
C ILE A 76 -11.05 13.09 -2.39
N ILE A 77 -10.79 12.98 -1.08
CA ILE A 77 -11.03 14.06 -0.11
C ILE A 77 -10.10 15.26 -0.37
N GLN A 78 -8.83 15.00 -0.70
CA GLN A 78 -7.83 16.01 -0.99
C GLN A 78 -8.16 16.78 -2.28
N ILE A 79 -8.56 16.08 -3.35
CA ILE A 79 -9.04 16.70 -4.60
C ILE A 79 -10.28 17.57 -4.34
N ALA A 80 -11.14 17.18 -3.41
CA ALA A 80 -12.26 17.99 -2.95
C ALA A 80 -11.84 19.17 -2.04
N HIS A 81 -10.54 19.40 -1.85
CA HIS A 81 -9.95 20.42 -0.99
C HIS A 81 -10.45 20.35 0.46
N TRP A 82 -10.65 19.13 0.98
CA TRP A 82 -11.16 18.92 2.34
C TRP A 82 -12.53 19.58 2.59
N LYS A 83 -13.24 19.96 1.51
CA LYS A 83 -14.54 20.63 1.60
C LYS A 83 -15.60 19.59 1.91
N ALA A 84 -16.06 19.62 3.15
CA ALA A 84 -17.25 18.89 3.53
C ALA A 84 -18.50 19.48 2.87
N ASN A 85 -19.31 18.65 2.23
CA ASN A 85 -20.75 18.93 2.24
C ASN A 85 -21.20 18.80 3.68
N LYS A 86 -21.68 19.90 4.26
CA LYS A 86 -21.82 20.20 5.70
C LYS A 86 -22.43 19.11 6.61
N ASP A 87 -23.04 18.06 6.07
CA ASP A 87 -23.74 17.06 6.87
C ASP A 87 -23.23 15.61 6.76
N LYS A 88 -22.30 15.25 5.85
CA LYS A 88 -21.96 13.81 5.63
C LYS A 88 -20.48 13.43 5.34
N ARG A 89 -19.55 14.38 5.11
CA ARG A 89 -18.16 14.04 4.69
C ARG A 89 -17.04 14.41 5.67
N THR A 90 -17.23 15.34 6.60
CA THR A 90 -16.23 15.59 7.67
C THR A 90 -16.11 14.39 8.60
N ILE A 91 -17.25 13.76 8.89
CA ILE A 91 -17.35 12.54 9.68
C ILE A 91 -16.61 11.40 8.95
N ALA A 92 -16.84 11.23 7.65
CA ALA A 92 -16.15 10.22 6.85
C ALA A 92 -14.62 10.36 6.86
N GLY A 93 -14.06 11.58 6.73
CA GLY A 93 -12.61 11.76 6.76
C GLY A 93 -11.96 11.46 8.12
N ALA A 94 -12.61 11.86 9.21
CA ALA A 94 -12.14 11.52 10.56
C ALA A 94 -12.31 10.03 10.86
N GLU A 95 -13.43 9.42 10.43
CA GLU A 95 -13.69 7.98 10.55
C GLU A 95 -12.62 7.16 9.79
N ILE A 96 -12.26 7.56 8.56
CA ILE A 96 -11.20 6.90 7.79
C ILE A 96 -9.85 7.04 8.52
N ALA A 97 -9.51 8.23 9.01
CA ALA A 97 -8.25 8.43 9.75
C ALA A 97 -8.19 7.59 11.04
N GLY A 98 -9.30 7.54 11.79
CA GLY A 98 -9.42 6.73 13.00
C GLY A 98 -9.30 5.24 12.70
N MET A 99 -9.98 4.76 11.65
CA MET A 99 -9.87 3.37 11.18
C MET A 99 -8.42 3.03 10.79
N MET A 100 -7.71 3.89 10.06
CA MET A 100 -6.29 3.66 9.75
C MET A 100 -5.44 3.57 11.02
N ALA A 101 -5.64 4.49 11.98
CA ALA A 101 -4.90 4.48 13.24
C ALA A 101 -5.14 3.19 14.03
N ASP A 102 -6.39 2.69 14.04
CA ASP A 102 -6.72 1.41 14.66
C ASP A 102 -6.10 0.23 13.92
N THR A 103 -6.13 0.21 12.58
CA THR A 103 -5.46 -0.83 11.79
C THR A 103 -3.96 -0.90 12.10
N PHE A 104 -3.27 0.25 12.20
CA PHE A 104 -1.86 0.27 12.59
C PHE A 104 -1.63 -0.23 14.03
N ARG A 105 -2.52 0.05 14.98
CA ARG A 105 -2.44 -0.48 16.35
C ARG A 105 -2.65 -1.99 16.40
N VAL A 106 -3.57 -2.51 15.58
CA VAL A 106 -3.76 -3.96 15.44
C VAL A 106 -2.48 -4.59 14.89
N MET A 107 -1.90 -4.03 13.83
CA MET A 107 -0.63 -4.51 13.27
C MET A 107 0.51 -4.55 14.29
N ASP A 108 0.63 -3.51 15.14
CA ASP A 108 1.69 -3.42 16.16
C ASP A 108 1.57 -4.51 17.24
N THR A 109 0.34 -5.01 17.46
CA THR A 109 0.05 -6.06 18.45
C THR A 109 -0.17 -7.44 17.83
N ASP A 110 -0.17 -7.55 16.50
CA ASP A 110 -0.37 -8.78 15.77
C ASP A 110 0.84 -9.73 15.90
N SER A 111 0.61 -10.99 16.21
CA SER A 111 1.67 -12.00 16.33
C SER A 111 2.46 -12.21 15.03
N THR A 112 1.91 -11.85 13.89
CA THR A 112 2.50 -12.05 12.56
C THR A 112 3.57 -11.00 12.25
N THR A 113 3.55 -9.89 12.97
CA THR A 113 4.56 -8.83 12.88
C THR A 113 5.73 -9.05 13.85
N SER A 114 5.64 -10.04 14.76
CA SER A 114 6.69 -10.34 15.74
C SER A 114 8.01 -10.79 15.11
N LYS A 115 7.99 -11.21 13.84
CA LYS A 115 9.17 -11.61 13.07
C LYS A 115 10.01 -10.42 12.59
N TYR A 116 9.44 -9.21 12.57
CA TYR A 116 10.13 -8.01 12.09
C TYR A 116 10.97 -7.37 13.21
N PRO A 117 12.11 -6.73 12.86
CA PRO A 117 13.00 -6.12 13.85
C PRO A 117 12.36 -4.89 14.51
N PRO A 118 12.88 -4.42 15.67
CA PRO A 118 12.36 -3.24 16.40
C PRO A 118 12.11 -1.97 15.57
N LEU A 119 12.82 -1.83 14.45
CA LEU A 119 12.62 -0.72 13.52
C LEU A 119 11.23 -0.76 12.87
N PHE A 120 10.67 -1.94 12.60
CA PHE A 120 9.31 -2.11 12.07
C PHE A 120 8.25 -1.56 13.03
N GLN A 121 8.33 -1.91 14.32
CA GLN A 121 7.41 -1.36 15.32
C GLN A 121 7.54 0.15 15.44
N LYS A 122 8.76 0.69 15.28
CA LYS A 122 8.95 2.15 15.24
C LYS A 122 8.20 2.78 14.07
N GLU A 123 8.30 2.22 12.86
CA GLU A 123 7.55 2.72 11.69
C GLU A 123 6.03 2.67 11.95
N LEU A 124 5.53 1.62 12.59
CA LEU A 124 4.10 1.54 12.98
C LEU A 124 3.72 2.62 13.99
N ILE A 125 4.53 2.85 15.03
CA ILE A 125 4.28 3.90 16.02
C ILE A 125 4.24 5.29 15.36
N ASP A 126 5.17 5.55 14.44
CA ASP A 126 5.22 6.81 13.69
C ASP A 126 3.96 6.97 12.81
N ALA A 127 3.50 5.88 12.15
CA ALA A 127 2.26 5.85 11.38
C ALA A 127 1.01 6.09 12.26
N ILE A 128 0.92 5.44 13.43
CA ILE A 128 -0.16 5.62 14.42
C ILE A 128 -0.21 7.08 14.87
N SER A 129 0.95 7.68 15.16
CA SER A 129 1.01 9.08 15.60
C SER A 129 0.59 10.04 14.49
N ALA A 130 0.99 9.80 13.24
CA ALA A 130 0.65 10.66 12.11
C ALA A 130 -0.84 10.58 11.75
N THR A 131 -1.41 9.37 11.69
CA THR A 131 -2.85 9.15 11.44
C THR A 131 -3.73 9.73 12.54
N SER A 132 -3.38 9.51 13.82
CA SER A 132 -4.11 10.10 14.95
C SER A 132 -4.07 11.64 14.92
N ALA A 133 -2.93 12.22 14.51
CA ALA A 133 -2.81 13.67 14.35
C ALA A 133 -3.64 14.20 13.17
N LEU A 134 -3.76 13.44 12.08
CA LEU A 134 -4.64 13.77 10.96
C LEU A 134 -6.11 13.74 11.40
N GLU A 135 -6.55 12.68 12.08
CA GLU A 135 -7.90 12.56 12.64
C GLU A 135 -8.25 13.78 13.50
N GLU A 136 -7.39 14.10 14.48
CA GLU A 136 -7.61 15.25 15.36
C GLU A 136 -7.65 16.57 14.58
N ALA A 137 -6.79 16.73 13.57
CA ALA A 137 -6.76 17.92 12.74
C ALA A 137 -8.05 18.09 11.91
N ILE A 138 -8.62 17.00 11.39
CA ILE A 138 -9.91 16.98 10.67
C ILE A 138 -11.04 17.38 11.62
N LEU A 139 -11.12 16.76 12.81
CA LEU A 139 -12.15 17.07 13.82
C LEU A 139 -12.11 18.54 14.26
N LYS A 140 -10.90 19.11 14.37
CA LYS A 140 -10.71 20.54 14.67
C LYS A 140 -10.95 21.47 13.48
N SER A 141 -11.33 20.96 12.31
CA SER A 141 -11.48 21.72 11.07
C SER A 141 -10.23 22.55 10.76
N SER A 142 -9.06 21.92 10.90
CA SER A 142 -7.77 22.55 10.57
C SER A 142 -7.73 22.95 9.10
N LYS A 143 -6.83 23.88 8.77
CA LYS A 143 -6.68 24.35 7.39
C LYS A 143 -6.19 23.21 6.47
N PRO A 144 -6.63 23.16 5.20
CA PRO A 144 -6.21 22.16 4.22
C PRO A 144 -4.70 21.89 4.18
N GLU A 145 -3.87 22.94 4.24
CA GLU A 145 -2.41 22.79 4.14
C GLU A 145 -1.82 21.96 5.28
N LYS A 146 -2.42 22.04 6.47
CA LYS A 146 -2.03 21.19 7.60
C LYS A 146 -2.48 19.74 7.39
N LEU A 147 -3.66 19.53 6.83
CA LEU A 147 -4.19 18.20 6.55
C LEU A 147 -3.37 17.50 5.46
N ASP A 148 -3.06 18.20 4.37
CA ASP A 148 -2.17 17.74 3.30
C ASP A 148 -0.79 17.37 3.85
N SER A 149 -0.21 18.21 4.71
CA SER A 149 1.09 17.93 5.33
C SER A 149 1.06 16.70 6.24
N LEU A 150 -0.07 16.39 6.88
CA LEU A 150 -0.21 15.21 7.74
C LEU A 150 -0.42 13.95 6.89
N LEU A 151 -1.24 14.03 5.83
CA LEU A 151 -1.44 12.95 4.87
C LEU A 151 -0.10 12.56 4.21
N ALA A 152 0.68 13.53 3.74
CA ALA A 152 2.00 13.28 3.15
C ALA A 152 2.98 12.58 4.12
N LYS A 153 2.86 12.81 5.44
CA LYS A 153 3.67 12.09 6.43
C LYS A 153 3.25 10.63 6.55
N ILE A 154 1.96 10.34 6.44
CA ILE A 154 1.42 8.98 6.46
C ILE A 154 1.91 8.24 5.21
N GLU A 155 1.76 8.84 4.02
CA GLU A 155 2.28 8.29 2.76
C GLU A 155 3.78 7.98 2.84
N HIS A 156 4.56 8.91 3.40
CA HIS A 156 6.00 8.70 3.58
C HIS A 156 6.32 7.53 4.53
N SER A 157 5.53 7.35 5.59
CA SER A 157 5.68 6.21 6.50
C SER A 157 5.38 4.88 5.81
N CYS A 158 4.34 4.84 4.96
CA CYS A 158 4.06 3.67 4.12
C CYS A 158 5.23 3.33 3.19
N ILE A 159 5.83 4.35 2.55
CA ILE A 159 6.98 4.18 1.67
C ILE A 159 8.19 3.66 2.45
N SER A 160 8.54 4.31 3.57
CA SER A 160 9.69 3.96 4.42
C SER A 160 9.61 2.51 4.91
N CYS A 161 8.44 2.11 5.45
CA CYS A 161 8.22 0.75 5.91
C CYS A 161 8.30 -0.27 4.75
N HIS A 162 7.71 0.04 3.58
CA HIS A 162 7.79 -0.85 2.43
C HIS A 162 9.22 -0.98 1.88
N GLU A 163 9.99 0.11 1.77
CA GLU A 163 11.39 0.05 1.32
C GLU A 163 12.25 -0.82 2.24
N ALA A 164 11.97 -0.81 3.55
CA ALA A 164 12.73 -1.57 4.53
C ALA A 164 12.28 -3.03 4.67
N PHE A 165 10.99 -3.33 4.48
CA PHE A 165 10.40 -4.60 4.94
C PHE A 165 9.48 -5.31 3.94
N ARG A 166 9.14 -4.70 2.80
CA ARG A 166 8.32 -5.29 1.74
C ARG A 166 9.23 -5.71 0.58
N GLU A 167 9.63 -6.98 0.58
CA GLU A 167 10.31 -7.60 -0.58
C GLU A 167 9.36 -7.83 -1.76
#